data_AF-A0A0D0C7Q7-F1
#
_entry.id   AF-A0A0D0C7Q7-F1
#
_cell.length_a   1.000
_cell.length_b   1.000
_cell.length_c   1.000
_cell.angle_alpha   90.00
_cell.angle_beta   90.00
_cell.angle_gamma   90.00
#
_symmetry.space_group_name_H-M   'P 1'
#
loop_
_entity.id
_entity.type
_entity.pdbx_description
1 polymer ?
#
loop_
_entity_poly.entity_id
_entity_poly.type
_entity_poly.pdbx_seq_one_letter_code
_entity_poly.pdbx_strand_id
1 'polypeptide(L)'
;REILQQVKIGPGLSVEQHQRVEELLTSYADCFALSVSKVRPVLGAVHTLHIPDNTKFSTKVQQKSLTPPQREYLHTKIDELVAAGVIECCSPEQVKCIS
;
A
#
# COMPACT_ATOMS: atom_id res chain seq x y z
N ARG A 1 9.59 10.33 -15.58
CA ARG A 1 10.97 9.93 -15.18
C ARG A 1 11.11 9.63 -13.68
N GLU A 2 10.13 9.98 -12.83
CA GLU A 2 10.14 9.67 -11.39
C GLU A 2 10.41 8.18 -11.08
N ILE A 3 9.79 7.23 -11.80
CA ILE A 3 10.03 5.79 -11.60
C ILE A 3 11.52 5.41 -11.70
N LEU A 4 12.28 6.03 -12.61
CA LEU A 4 13.71 5.76 -12.78
C LEU A 4 14.55 6.27 -11.60
N GLN A 5 14.07 7.30 -10.88
CA GLN A 5 14.72 7.82 -9.68
C GLN A 5 14.42 6.95 -8.45
N GLN A 6 13.28 6.25 -8.47
CA GLN A 6 12.81 5.41 -7.37
C GLN A 6 13.33 3.97 -7.44
N VAL A 7 13.90 3.56 -8.59
CA VAL A 7 14.45 2.21 -8.78
C VAL A 7 15.97 2.25 -8.84
N LYS A 8 16.60 1.14 -8.42
CA LYS A 8 18.04 0.94 -8.55
C LYS A 8 18.31 -0.13 -9.59
N ILE A 9 18.90 0.25 -10.71
CA ILE A 9 19.38 -0.68 -11.74
C ILE A 9 20.81 -1.10 -11.36
N GLY A 10 21.07 -2.40 -11.31
CA GLY A 10 22.38 -2.93 -10.92
C GLY A 10 23.43 -2.79 -12.04
N PRO A 11 24.73 -2.79 -11.71
CA PRO A 11 25.81 -2.59 -12.68
C PRO A 11 26.09 -3.80 -13.59
N GLY A 12 25.40 -4.94 -13.38
CA GLY A 12 25.63 -6.18 -14.12
C GLY A 12 25.01 -6.21 -15.52
N LEU A 13 24.43 -5.11 -15.99
CA LEU A 13 23.83 -5.00 -17.31
C LEU A 13 24.80 -4.33 -18.28
N SER A 14 24.84 -4.85 -19.51
CA SER A 14 25.43 -4.11 -20.63
C SER A 14 24.65 -2.81 -20.89
N VAL A 15 25.27 -1.89 -21.63
CA VAL A 15 24.64 -0.59 -21.99
C VAL A 15 23.30 -0.80 -22.69
N GLU A 16 23.23 -1.75 -23.63
CA GLU A 16 22.00 -2.06 -24.37
C GLU A 16 20.89 -2.62 -23.47
N GLN A 17 21.24 -3.51 -22.54
CA GLN A 17 20.28 -4.07 -21.58
C GLN A 17 19.80 -3.01 -20.58
N HIS A 18 20.69 -2.15 -20.12
CA HIS A 18 20.34 -1.05 -19.23
C HIS A 18 19.32 -0.12 -19.89
N GLN A 19 19.58 0.26 -21.15
CA GLN A 19 18.67 1.09 -21.92
C GLN A 19 17.31 0.42 -22.13
N ARG A 20 17.29 -0.88 -22.42
CA ARG A 20 16.04 -1.65 -22.56
C ARG A 20 15.21 -1.67 -21.28
N VAL A 21 15.86 -1.77 -20.12
CA VAL A 21 15.19 -1.72 -18.82
C VAL A 21 14.61 -0.33 -18.56
N GLU A 22 15.36 0.74 -18.83
CA GLU A 22 14.86 2.10 -18.67
C GLU A 22 13.65 2.39 -19.58
N GLU A 23 13.71 1.95 -20.84
CA GLU A 23 12.61 2.07 -21.80
C GLU A 23 11.37 1.33 -21.33
N LEU A 24 11.52 0.10 -20.83
CA LEU A 24 10.42 -0.70 -20.31
C LEU A 24 9.77 -0.05 -19.07
N LEU A 25 10.58 0.38 -18.11
CA LEU A 25 10.06 1.05 -16.91
C LEU A 25 9.34 2.36 -17.26
N THR A 26 9.85 3.07 -18.27
CA THR A 26 9.24 4.31 -18.74
C THR A 26 7.93 4.04 -19.49
N SER A 27 7.84 2.98 -20.30
CA SER A 27 6.63 2.66 -21.06
C SER A 27 5.46 2.25 -20.17
N TYR A 28 5.74 1.71 -18.98
CA TYR A 28 4.73 1.34 -17.99
C TYR A 28 4.65 2.34 -16.82
N ALA A 29 5.18 3.56 -16.97
CA ALA A 29 5.18 4.55 -15.90
C ALA A 29 3.77 4.85 -15.35
N ASP A 30 2.74 4.75 -16.18
CA ASP A 30 1.34 4.98 -15.80
C ASP A 30 0.74 3.83 -14.97
N CYS A 31 1.31 2.62 -15.05
CA CYS A 31 0.89 1.47 -14.25
C CYS A 31 1.41 1.54 -12.81
N PHE A 32 2.52 2.25 -12.60
CA PHE A 32 3.08 2.42 -11.26
C PHE A 32 2.38 3.56 -10.55
N ALA A 33 1.57 3.21 -9.55
CA ALA A 33 1.10 4.18 -8.57
C ALA A 33 2.27 4.60 -7.68
N LEU A 34 3.13 5.48 -8.20
CA LEU A 34 4.26 6.09 -7.49
C LEU A 34 3.83 6.92 -6.27
N SER A 35 2.51 7.14 -6.13
CA SER A 35 1.89 7.75 -4.96
C SER A 35 0.55 7.09 -4.71
N VAL A 36 0.26 6.87 -3.43
CA VAL A 36 -1.01 6.35 -2.94
C VAL A 36 -2.19 7.24 -3.37
N SER A 37 -1.99 8.56 -3.45
CA SER A 37 -3.02 9.52 -3.89
C SER A 37 -3.49 9.33 -5.34
N LYS A 38 -2.73 8.59 -6.16
CA LYS A 38 -3.10 8.27 -7.54
C LYS A 38 -3.90 6.97 -7.66
N VAL A 39 -4.04 6.21 -6.58
CA VAL A 39 -4.87 5.00 -6.53
C VAL A 39 -6.31 5.43 -6.38
N ARG A 40 -7.16 5.07 -7.36
CA ARG A 40 -8.59 5.37 -7.33
C ARG A 40 -9.39 4.08 -7.17
N PRO A 41 -10.41 4.05 -6.30
CA PRO A 41 -11.32 2.92 -6.25
C PRO A 41 -12.04 2.77 -7.59
N VAL A 42 -12.23 1.54 -8.03
CA VAL A 42 -13.07 1.24 -9.18
C VAL A 42 -14.52 1.50 -8.79
N LEU A 43 -15.19 2.43 -9.47
CA LEU A 43 -16.58 2.76 -9.20
C LEU A 43 -17.48 1.52 -9.32
N GLY A 44 -18.20 1.20 -8.25
CA GLY A 44 -19.10 0.05 -8.20
C GLY A 44 -18.44 -1.30 -7.89
N ALA A 45 -17.11 -1.36 -7.72
CA ALA A 45 -16.45 -2.57 -7.25
C ALA A 45 -16.73 -2.76 -5.76
N VAL A 46 -17.49 -3.79 -5.40
CA VAL A 46 -17.74 -4.17 -4.01
C VAL A 46 -16.98 -5.45 -3.70
N HIS A 47 -16.06 -5.38 -2.74
CA HIS A 47 -15.42 -6.58 -2.21
C HIS A 47 -16.33 -7.20 -1.14
N THR A 48 -16.87 -8.39 -1.41
CA THR A 48 -17.72 -9.12 -0.46
C THR A 48 -16.90 -10.21 0.21
N LEU A 49 -16.79 -10.14 1.53
CA LEU A 49 -16.18 -11.21 2.33
C LEU A 49 -17.23 -12.29 2.59
N HIS A 50 -17.04 -13.49 2.05
CA HIS A 50 -17.87 -14.67 2.31
C HIS A 50 -17.49 -15.31 3.65
N ILE A 51 -17.92 -14.69 4.75
CA ILE A 51 -17.69 -15.21 6.11
C ILE A 51 -18.83 -16.18 6.46
N PRO A 52 -18.54 -17.43 6.84
CA PRO A 52 -19.56 -18.36 7.30
C PRO A 52 -20.28 -17.87 8.56
N ASP A 53 -21.55 -18.20 8.69
CA ASP A 53 -22.33 -17.91 9.89
C ASP A 53 -21.67 -18.53 11.13
N ASN A 54 -21.72 -17.79 12.25
CA ASN A 54 -21.11 -18.17 13.54
C ASN A 54 -19.57 -18.25 13.57
N THR A 55 -18.88 -17.71 12.56
CA THR A 55 -17.41 -17.56 12.61
C THR A 55 -17.02 -16.69 13.81
N LYS A 56 -16.21 -17.24 14.73
CA LYS A 56 -15.67 -16.50 15.87
C LYS A 56 -14.33 -15.88 15.48
N PHE A 57 -14.24 -14.56 15.50
CA PHE A 57 -12.99 -13.83 15.32
C PHE A 57 -12.29 -13.61 16.66
N SER A 58 -10.96 -13.54 16.63
CA SER A 58 -10.22 -13.07 17.79
C SER A 58 -10.46 -11.57 17.97
N THR A 59 -11.11 -11.19 19.07
CA THR A 59 -11.27 -9.78 19.47
C THR A 59 -10.06 -9.24 20.21
N LYS A 60 -9.07 -10.10 20.51
CA LYS A 60 -7.83 -9.69 21.18
C LYS A 60 -6.94 -8.94 20.20
N VAL A 61 -6.81 -7.64 20.42
CA VAL A 61 -5.83 -6.81 19.71
C VAL A 61 -4.45 -7.06 20.32
N GLN A 62 -3.62 -7.84 19.64
CA GLN A 62 -2.20 -7.98 19.98
C GLN A 62 -1.38 -7.06 19.08
N GLN A 63 -1.27 -5.79 19.46
CA GLN A 63 -0.41 -4.86 18.73
C GLN A 63 1.06 -5.18 19.01
N LYS A 64 1.81 -5.47 17.94
CA LYS A 64 3.25 -5.69 18.04
C LYS A 64 3.94 -4.42 18.53
N SER A 65 4.80 -4.53 19.54
CA SER A 65 5.65 -3.42 19.97
C SER A 65 6.62 -3.04 18.84
N LEU A 66 6.63 -1.76 18.48
CA LEU A 66 7.49 -1.21 17.44
C LEU A 66 8.69 -0.51 18.06
N THR A 67 9.86 -0.64 17.42
CA THR A 67 11.01 0.20 17.77
C THR A 67 10.73 1.66 17.36
N PRO A 68 11.41 2.66 17.95
CA PRO A 68 11.17 4.06 17.61
C PRO A 68 11.24 4.38 16.10
N PRO A 69 12.25 3.88 15.34
CA PRO A 69 12.30 4.12 13.88
C PRO A 69 11.15 3.46 13.11
N GLN A 70 10.73 2.26 13.53
CA GLN A 70 9.59 1.57 12.90
C GLN A 70 8.28 2.33 13.13
N ARG A 71 8.11 2.88 14.34
CA ARG A 71 6.94 3.67 14.70
C ARG A 71 6.86 4.96 13.90
N GLU A 72 7.97 5.68 13.77
CA GLU A 72 8.04 6.90 12.96
C GLU A 72 7.71 6.63 11.49
N TYR A 73 8.34 5.59 10.91
CA TYR A 73 8.02 5.17 9.55
C TYR A 73 6.53 4.81 9.38
N LEU A 74 5.98 4.02 10.31
CA LEU A 74 4.59 3.59 10.23
C LEU A 74 3.61 4.76 10.33
N HIS A 75 3.81 5.68 11.28
CA HIS A 75 2.93 6.84 11.44
C HIS A 75 2.94 7.73 10.19
N THR A 76 4.13 8.01 9.63
CA THR A 76 4.23 8.75 8.36
C THR A 76 3.43 8.07 7.24
N LYS A 77 3.48 6.74 7.13
CA LYS A 77 2.69 6.01 6.13
C LYS A 77 1.18 6.01 6.41
N ILE A 78 0.78 5.95 7.68
CA ILE A 78 -0.63 6.09 8.06
C ILE A 78 -1.15 7.48 7.64
N ASP A 79 -0.39 8.54 7.93
CA ASP A 79 -0.77 9.90 7.58
C ASP A 79 -0.88 10.09 6.06
N GLU A 80 0.04 9.51 5.28
CA GLU A 80 -0.05 9.49 3.80
C GLU A 80 -1.33 8.80 3.31
N LEU A 81 -1.72 7.67 3.92
CA LEU A 81 -2.91 6.92 3.55
C LEU A 81 -4.22 7.65 3.92
N VAL A 82 -4.23 8.31 5.09
CA VAL A 82 -5.36 9.14 5.53
C VAL A 82 -5.51 10.35 4.60
N ALA A 83 -4.41 11.04 4.29
CA ALA A 83 -4.42 12.18 3.37
C ALA A 83 -4.88 11.79 1.95
N ALA A 84 -4.58 10.57 1.51
CA ALA A 84 -5.05 10.02 0.25
C ALA A 84 -6.50 9.51 0.28
N GLY A 85 -7.16 9.50 1.45
CA GLY A 85 -8.52 8.98 1.62
C GLY A 85 -8.63 7.46 1.47
N VAL A 86 -7.52 6.73 1.61
CA VAL A 86 -7.49 5.26 1.50
C VAL A 86 -7.94 4.59 2.78
N ILE A 87 -7.62 5.20 3.93
CA ILE A 87 -8.05 4.75 5.25
C ILE A 87 -8.68 5.92 6.01
N GLU A 88 -9.50 5.60 6.99
CA GLU A 88 -10.10 6.56 7.90
C GLU A 88 -9.96 6.09 9.35
N CYS A 89 -9.92 7.06 10.27
CA CYS A 89 -10.00 6.74 11.69
C CYS A 89 -11.39 6.20 12.00
N CYS A 90 -11.46 5.02 12.60
CA CYS A 90 -12.70 4.44 13.09
C CYS A 90 -12.64 4.27 14.62
N SER A 91 -13.79 4.38 15.26
CA SER A 91 -13.94 3.97 16.65
C SER A 91 -13.99 2.44 16.71
N PRO A 92 -13.51 1.81 17.80
CA PRO A 92 -13.57 0.36 17.94
C PRO A 92 -14.98 -0.19 17.69
N GLU A 93 -16.02 0.51 18.15
CA GLU A 93 -17.42 0.10 18.03
C GLU A 93 -17.91 0.02 16.57
N GLN A 94 -17.26 0.72 15.64
CA GLN A 94 -17.57 0.67 14.21
C GLN A 94 -16.99 -0.57 13.52
N VAL A 95 -16.03 -1.25 14.16
CA VAL A 95 -15.41 -2.45 13.61
C VAL A 95 -16.37 -3.62 13.84
N LYS A 96 -17.00 -4.11 12.76
CA LYS A 96 -18.01 -5.20 12.76
C LYS A 96 -17.59 -6.50 13.46
N CYS A 97 -16.29 -6.68 13.73
CA CYS A 97 -15.73 -7.83 14.43
C CYS A 97 -15.43 -7.57 15.91
N ILE A 98 -15.90 -6.46 16.48
CA ILE A 98 -15.92 -6.23 17.93
C ILE A 98 -17.30 -6.63 18.44
N SER A 99 -17.33 -7.68 19.27
CA SER A 99 -18.49 -8.13 20.02
C SER A 99 -18.60 -7.40 21.35
#